data_AF-A0A6C1U2Z8-F1
#
_entry.id   AF-A0A6C1U2Z8-F1
#
_cell.length_a   1.000
_cell.length_b   1.000
_cell.length_c   1.000
_cell.angle_alpha   90.00
_cell.angle_beta   90.00
_cell.angle_gamma   90.00
#
_symmetry.space_group_name_H-M   'P 1'
#
loop_
_entity.id
_entity.type
_entity.pdbx_description
1 polymer ?
#
loop_
_entity_poly.entity_id
_entity_poly.type
_entity_poly.pdbx_seq_one_letter_code
_entity_poly.pdbx_strand_id
1 'polypeptide(L)' 'MTTNLLQGKKGLITGIINKRSIACGIAKALSEHGAELAITYQNEIIKEKLSPIADELNV' A
#
# COMPACT_ATOMS: atom_id res chain seq x y z
N MET A 1 21.04 0.22 6.52
CA MET A 1 20.79 1.51 5.84
C MET A 1 19.56 1.31 4.97
N THR A 2 18.40 1.83 5.38
CA THR A 2 17.22 1.86 4.50
C THR A 2 17.50 2.92 3.44
N THR A 3 17.93 2.45 2.28
CA THR A 3 18.08 3.29 1.10
C THR A 3 16.68 3.77 0.73
N ASN A 4 16.41 5.08 0.74
CA ASN A 4 15.14 5.65 0.25
C ASN A 4 15.09 5.58 -1.28
N LEU A 5 15.14 4.36 -1.81
CA LEU A 5 15.25 4.05 -3.24
C LEU A 5 14.10 4.65 -4.04
N LEU A 6 12.94 4.82 -3.39
CA LEU A 6 11.70 5.24 -4.02
C LEU A 6 11.22 6.61 -3.55
N GLN A 7 12.09 7.40 -2.90
CA GLN A 7 11.73 8.74 -2.45
C GLN A 7 11.11 9.57 -3.59
N GLY A 8 9.93 10.12 -3.34
CA GLY A 8 9.22 10.99 -4.27
C GLY A 8 8.67 10.29 -5.53
N LYS A 9 8.74 8.96 -5.59
CA LYS A 9 8.06 8.18 -6.63
C LYS A 9 6.61 7.96 -6.24
N LYS A 10 5.70 8.11 -7.20
CA LYS A 10 4.27 7.87 -7.04
C LYS A 10 3.89 6.53 -7.66
N GLY A 11 3.16 5.69 -6.94
CA GLY A 11 2.76 4.36 -7.39
C GLY A 11 1.29 4.06 -7.14
N LEU A 12 0.66 3.32 -8.06
CA LEU A 12 -0.68 2.76 -7.88
C LEU A 12 -0.56 1.27 -7.59
N ILE A 13 -1.15 0.81 -6.49
CA ILE A 13 -1.16 -0.61 -6.09
C ILE A 13 -2.60 -1.12 -6.15
N THR A 14 -2.77 -2.24 -6.84
CA THR A 14 -4.06 -2.89 -7.00
C THR A 14 -4.03 -4.29 -6.40
N GLY A 15 -5.18 -4.84 -6.02
CA GLY A 15 -5.29 -6.23 -5.58
C GLY A 15 -4.92 -6.46 -4.11
N ILE A 16 -5.01 -5.43 -3.28
CA ILE A 16 -4.95 -5.59 -1.82
C ILE A 16 -6.35 -6.02 -1.34
N ILE A 17 -6.43 -7.17 -0.67
CA ILE A 17 -7.69 -7.72 -0.11
C ILE A 17 -7.61 -7.79 1.41
N ASN A 18 -6.44 -8.12 1.96
CA ASN A 18 -6.19 -8.19 3.39
C ASN A 18 -4.67 -8.10 3.69
N LYS A 19 -4.30 -8.11 4.97
CA LYS A 19 -2.88 -8.02 5.42
C LYS A 19 -1.98 -9.16 4.93
N ARG A 20 -2.55 -10.29 4.50
CA ARG A 20 -1.80 -11.45 3.96
C ARG A 20 -1.65 -11.39 2.43
N SER A 21 -2.23 -10.38 1.76
CA SER A 21 -2.05 -10.19 0.31
C SER A 21 -0.60 -9.91 -0.03
N ILE A 22 -0.09 -10.47 -1.13
CA ILE A 22 1.24 -10.15 -1.67
C ILE A 22 1.36 -8.65 -1.94
N ALA A 23 0.32 -8.05 -2.53
CA ALA A 23 0.24 -6.61 -2.79
C ALA A 23 0.38 -5.75 -1.53
N CYS A 24 -0.08 -6.24 -0.36
CA CYS A 24 0.07 -5.54 0.92
C CYS A 24 1.55 -5.51 1.36
N GLY A 25 2.26 -6.64 1.20
CA GLY A 25 3.69 -6.71 1.49
C GLY A 25 4.52 -5.81 0.57
N ILE A 26 4.17 -5.77 -0.72
CA ILE A 26 4.78 -4.85 -1.69
C ILE A 26 4.51 -3.39 -1.26
N ALA A 27 3.27 -3.02 -0.98
CA ALA A 27 2.92 -1.67 -0.56
C ALA A 27 3.71 -1.20 0.66
N LYS A 28 3.86 -2.08 1.66
CA LYS A 28 4.64 -1.79 2.86
C LYS A 28 6.11 -1.53 2.53
N ALA A 29 6.74 -2.42 1.76
CA ALA A 29 8.13 -2.25 1.37
C ALA A 29 8.34 -0.96 0.55
N LEU A 30 7.43 -0.63 -0.37
CA LEU A 30 7.53 0.59 -1.17
C LEU A 30 7.37 1.85 -0.31
N SER A 31 6.40 1.87 0.61
CA SER A 31 6.17 2.98 1.55
C SER A 31 7.37 3.18 2.49
N GLU A 32 7.96 2.10 3.01
CA GLU A 32 9.18 2.11 3.82
C GLU A 32 10.40 2.69 3.07
N HIS A 33 10.39 2.66 1.74
CA HIS A 33 11.44 3.23 0.88
C HIS A 33 11.10 4.64 0.35
N GLY A 34 10.09 5.31 0.91
CA GLY A 34 9.74 6.70 0.63
C GLY A 34 8.82 6.92 -0.58
N ALA A 35 8.15 5.87 -1.07
CA ALA A 35 7.17 6.00 -2.14
C ALA A 35 5.86 6.61 -1.63
N GLU A 36 5.26 7.48 -2.44
CA GLU A 36 3.87 7.92 -2.28
C GLU A 36 2.97 6.95 -3.05
N LEU A 37 1.99 6.35 -2.39
CA LEU A 37 1.21 5.26 -2.96
C LEU A 37 -0.28 5.59 -2.95
N ALA A 38 -0.98 5.12 -3.97
CA ALA A 38 -2.44 5.05 -4.00
C ALA A 38 -2.86 3.59 -4.12
N ILE A 39 -3.96 3.22 -3.47
CA ILE A 39 -4.48 1.86 -3.52
C ILE A 39 -5.88 1.82 -4.13
N THR A 40 -6.19 0.75 -4.85
CA THR A 40 -7.55 0.52 -5.36
C THR A 40 -8.22 -0.63 -4.64
N TYR A 41 -9.55 -0.58 -4.63
CA TYR A 41 -10.41 -1.64 -4.13
C TYR A 41 -11.46 -1.98 -5.19
N GLN A 42 -11.88 -3.24 -5.23
CA GLN A 42 -12.82 -3.71 -6.24
C GLN A 42 -14.28 -3.42 -5.88
N ASN A 43 -14.60 -3.35 -4.58
CA ASN A 43 -15.94 -3.07 -4.07
C ASN A 43 -15.87 -2.50 -2.64
N GLU A 44 -17.00 -1.99 -2.15
CA GLU A 44 -17.09 -1.34 -0.83
C GLU A 44 -16.81 -2.32 0.33
N ILE A 45 -17.13 -3.62 0.19
CA ILE A 45 -16.83 -4.62 1.23
C ILE A 45 -15.32 -4.75 1.45
N ILE A 46 -14.54 -4.73 0.36
CA ILE A 46 -13.08 -4.76 0.44
C ILE A 46 -12.58 -3.44 1.02
N LYS A 47 -13.14 -2.30 0.63
CA LYS A 47 -12.76 -0.98 1.14
C LYS A 47 -12.85 -0.89 2.66
N GLU A 48 -13.94 -1.36 3.27
CA GLU A 48 -14.08 -1.38 4.74
C GLU A 48 -12.96 -2.18 5.42
N LYS A 49 -12.58 -3.32 4.83
CA LYS A 49 -11.45 -4.14 5.32
C LYS A 49 -10.09 -3.51 5.02
N LEU A 50 -10.01 -2.69 3.98
CA LEU A 50 -8.78 -2.04 3.52
C LEU A 50 -8.44 -0.81 4.36
N SER A 51 -9.43 -0.09 4.87
CA SER A 51 -9.23 1.15 5.65
C SER A 51 -8.14 1.03 6.71
N PRO A 52 -8.16 0.02 7.62
CA PRO A 52 -7.10 -0.10 8.64
C PRO A 52 -5.72 -0.47 8.07
N ILE A 53 -5.66 -1.00 6.84
CA ILE A 53 -4.41 -1.31 6.14
C ILE A 53 -3.87 -0.06 5.44
N ALA A 54 -4.77 0.75 4.88
CA ALA A 54 -4.45 2.03 4.25
C ALA A 54 -3.83 3.00 5.26
N ASP A 55 -4.44 3.10 6.45
CA ASP A 55 -3.92 3.90 7.57
C ASP A 55 -2.51 3.45 7.98
N GLU A 56 -2.25 2.14 8.01
CA GLU A 56 -0.94 1.57 8.36
C GLU A 56 0.13 1.85 7.28
N LEU A 57 -0.29 2.01 6.03
CA LEU A 57 0.57 2.27 4.88
C LEU A 57 0.76 3.78 4.59
N ASN A 58 0.01 4.65 5.28
CA ASN A 58 -0.12 6.10 5.03
C ASN A 58 -0.58 6.42 3.59
N VAL A 59 -1.61 5.73 3.11
CA VAL A 59 -2.16 5.86 1.74
C VAL A 59 -3.67 6.08 1.73
#